data_AF-A0A6H1L643-F1
#
_entry.id   AF-A0A6H1L643-F1
#
_cell.length_a   1.000
_cell.length_b   1.000
_cell.length_c   1.000
_cell.angle_alpha   90.00
_cell.angle_beta   90.00
_cell.angle_gamma   90.00
#
_symmetry.space_group_name_H-M   'P 1'
#
loop_
_entity.id
_entity.type
_entity.pdbx_description
1 polymer ?
#
loop_
_entity_poly.entity_id
_entity_poly.type
_entity_poly.pdbx_seq_one_letter_code
_entity_poly.pdbx_strand_id
1 'polypeptide(L)'
;MDSLEVPCRTFDHLLKGFIRNEAGDVAIYRVEGQSANPGDAFGNVFAWMWERDKDSAVAAFAGLLAEARKQSDEGDEVRLEELIRGLRLALHRSRLGQEDEFHAVERVLRDQVPEHFGGRTDL
;
A
#
# COMPACT_ATOMS: atom_id res chain seq x y z
N MET A 1 10.99 20.80 -18.46
CA MET A 1 9.65 20.30 -18.09
C MET A 1 9.24 21.08 -16.88
N ASP A 2 8.23 21.93 -17.01
CA ASP A 2 7.82 22.82 -15.92
C ASP A 2 7.17 21.98 -14.81
N SER A 3 7.65 22.14 -13.58
CA SER A 3 7.05 21.50 -12.41
C SER A 3 5.75 22.23 -12.04
N LEU A 4 4.62 21.55 -12.17
CA LEU A 4 3.34 22.02 -11.66
C LEU A 4 3.22 21.62 -10.19
N GLU A 5 3.10 22.61 -9.30
CA GLU A 5 2.79 22.35 -7.89
C GLU A 5 1.30 22.05 -7.73
N VAL A 6 0.99 20.90 -7.14
CA VAL A 6 -0.38 20.53 -6.77
C VAL A 6 -0.60 20.90 -5.30
N PRO A 7 -1.65 21.66 -4.96
CA PRO A 7 -1.98 21.95 -3.56
C PRO A 7 -2.18 20.66 -2.75
N CYS A 8 -1.62 20.59 -1.54
CA CYS A 8 -1.62 19.36 -0.73
C CYS A 8 -3.02 18.76 -0.55
N ARG A 9 -4.03 19.58 -0.25
CA ARG A 9 -5.41 19.10 -0.10
C ARG A 9 -5.98 18.43 -1.36
N THR A 10 -5.61 18.93 -2.53
CA THR A 10 -6.03 18.33 -3.81
C THR A 10 -5.33 17.00 -4.00
N PHE A 11 -4.02 16.94 -3.73
CA PHE A 11 -3.26 15.71 -3.78
C PHE A 11 -3.84 14.65 -2.82
N ASP A 12 -4.13 15.02 -1.57
CA ASP A 12 -4.71 14.13 -0.56
C ASP A 12 -6.06 13.54 -1.00
N HIS A 13 -6.92 14.37 -1.62
CA HIS A 13 -8.20 13.91 -2.15
C HIS A 13 -8.03 12.92 -3.30
N LEU A 14 -7.11 13.20 -4.23
CA LEU A 14 -6.79 12.31 -5.34
C LEU A 14 -6.21 10.99 -4.83
N LEU A 15 -5.26 11.06 -3.90
CA LEU A 15 -4.63 9.90 -3.29
C LEU A 15 -5.66 9.03 -2.55
N LYS A 16 -6.58 9.64 -1.79
CA LYS A 16 -7.65 8.89 -1.12
C LYS A 16 -8.58 8.18 -2.10
N GLY A 17 -8.97 8.86 -3.19
CA GLY A 17 -9.79 8.25 -4.25
C GLY A 17 -9.07 7.10 -4.96
N PHE A 18 -7.78 7.30 -5.26
CA PHE A 18 -6.90 6.30 -5.84
C PHE A 18 -6.78 5.06 -4.94
N ILE A 19 -6.42 5.25 -3.66
CA ILE A 19 -6.31 4.16 -2.67
C ILE A 19 -7.60 3.34 -2.59
N ARG A 20 -8.75 4.00 -2.56
CA ARG A 20 -10.05 3.32 -2.49
C ARG A 20 -10.33 2.48 -3.74
N ASN A 21 -9.93 2.96 -4.93
CA ASN A 21 -10.06 2.23 -6.18
C ASN A 21 -9.18 0.97 -6.17
N GLU A 22 -7.88 1.11 -5.90
CA GLU A 22 -6.95 -0.02 -5.86
C GLU A 22 -7.33 -1.05 -4.77
N ALA A 23 -7.86 -0.57 -3.64
CA ALA A 23 -8.36 -1.45 -2.57
C ALA A 23 -9.49 -2.39 -3.03
N GLY A 24 -10.32 -1.96 -3.99
CA GLY A 24 -11.35 -2.81 -4.58
C GLY A 24 -10.73 -3.97 -5.37
N ASP A 25 -9.72 -3.67 -6.19
CA ASP A 25 -9.00 -4.71 -6.94
C ASP A 25 -8.25 -5.68 -6.01
N VAL A 26 -7.65 -5.16 -4.93
CA VAL A 26 -7.01 -5.97 -3.89
C VAL A 26 -8.00 -6.93 -3.22
N ALA A 27 -9.20 -6.44 -2.88
CA ALA A 27 -10.23 -7.25 -2.24
C ALA A 27 -10.81 -8.33 -3.19
N ILE A 28 -10.97 -8.01 -4.48
CA ILE A 28 -11.58 -8.90 -5.47
C ILE A 28 -10.59 -9.97 -5.98
N TYR A 29 -9.36 -9.57 -6.29
CA TYR A 29 -8.41 -10.42 -7.04
C TYR A 29 -7.37 -11.11 -6.17
N ARG A 30 -7.57 -11.14 -4.86
CA ARG A 30 -6.69 -11.93 -3.99
C ARG A 30 -6.93 -13.43 -4.18
N VAL A 31 -5.88 -14.19 -3.91
CA VAL A 31 -5.95 -15.65 -3.75
C VAL A 31 -5.61 -15.93 -2.29
N GLU A 32 -6.54 -16.57 -1.57
CA GLU A 32 -6.40 -16.91 -0.15
C GLU A 32 -5.02 -17.57 0.12
N GLY A 33 -4.29 -17.04 1.11
CA GLY A 33 -2.99 -17.56 1.52
C GLY A 33 -1.79 -17.17 0.63
N GLN A 34 -2.00 -16.52 -0.51
CA GLN A 34 -0.92 -16.09 -1.39
C GLN A 34 -0.52 -14.63 -1.16
N SER A 35 -1.12 -13.71 -1.92
CA SER A 35 -0.75 -12.30 -1.93
C SER A 35 -1.94 -11.47 -2.39
N ALA A 36 -2.15 -10.34 -1.73
CA ALA A 36 -3.12 -9.35 -2.15
C ALA A 36 -2.36 -8.30 -2.98
N ASN A 37 -2.37 -8.44 -4.30
CA ASN A 37 -1.55 -7.60 -5.19
C ASN A 37 -2.22 -6.24 -5.42
N PRO A 38 -1.59 -5.12 -5.01
CA PRO A 38 -2.16 -3.79 -5.19
C PRO A 38 -2.01 -3.21 -6.60
N GLY A 39 -1.39 -3.95 -7.51
CA GLY A 39 -1.25 -3.57 -8.92
C GLY A 39 -0.12 -2.58 -9.20
N ASP A 40 0.29 -2.52 -10.47
CA ASP A 40 1.41 -1.70 -10.94
C ASP A 40 1.20 -0.21 -10.67
N ALA A 41 -0.05 0.27 -10.76
CA ALA A 41 -0.38 1.67 -10.52
C ALA A 41 -0.05 2.06 -9.08
N PHE A 42 -0.50 1.27 -8.11
CA PHE A 42 -0.16 1.48 -6.70
C PHE A 42 1.35 1.36 -6.46
N GLY A 43 2.00 0.34 -7.02
CA GLY A 43 3.44 0.16 -6.90
C GLY A 43 4.24 1.39 -7.36
N ASN A 44 3.87 1.99 -8.49
CA ASN A 44 4.53 3.19 -9.00
C ASN A 44 4.35 4.41 -8.07
N VAL A 45 3.13 4.65 -7.58
CA VAL A 45 2.85 5.75 -6.65
C VAL A 45 3.58 5.53 -5.33
N PHE A 46 3.51 4.32 -4.78
CA PHE A 46 4.21 3.95 -3.56
C PHE A 46 5.72 4.18 -3.68
N ALA A 47 6.35 3.72 -4.77
CA ALA A 47 7.78 3.90 -4.99
C ALA A 47 8.16 5.39 -5.06
N TRP A 48 7.37 6.20 -5.77
CA TRP A 48 7.58 7.64 -5.84
C TRP A 48 7.43 8.33 -4.49
N MET A 49 6.42 7.95 -3.69
CA MET A 49 6.24 8.47 -2.34
C MET A 49 7.39 8.05 -1.42
N TRP A 50 7.80 6.78 -1.47
CA TRP A 50 8.87 6.22 -0.63
C TRP A 50 10.20 6.98 -0.76
N GLU A 51 10.53 7.45 -1.95
CA GLU A 51 11.75 8.22 -2.20
C GLU A 51 11.68 9.67 -1.69
N ARG A 52 10.47 10.22 -1.52
CA ARG A 52 10.26 11.65 -1.20
C ARG A 52 9.82 11.87 0.24
N ASP A 53 8.91 11.03 0.72
CA ASP A 53 8.29 11.06 2.02
C ASP A 53 7.81 9.65 2.39
N LYS A 54 8.62 8.96 3.19
CA LYS A 54 8.35 7.59 3.63
C LYS A 54 7.11 7.51 4.51
N ASP A 55 6.86 8.50 5.35
CA ASP A 55 5.72 8.49 6.27
C ASP A 55 4.41 8.56 5.48
N SER A 56 4.38 9.39 4.43
CA SER A 56 3.24 9.43 3.51
C SER A 56 3.06 8.12 2.72
N ALA A 57 4.15 7.43 2.34
CA ALA A 57 4.06 6.12 1.69
C ALA A 57 3.50 5.04 2.63
N VAL A 58 3.93 5.03 3.89
CA VAL A 58 3.42 4.15 4.94
C VAL A 58 1.93 4.44 5.18
N ALA A 59 1.55 5.71 5.30
CA ALA A 59 0.15 6.11 5.49
C ALA A 59 -0.73 5.70 4.29
N ALA A 60 -0.23 5.83 3.06
CA ALA A 60 -0.93 5.38 1.86
C ALA A 60 -1.15 3.86 1.84
N PHE A 61 -0.13 3.09 2.23
CA PHE A 61 -0.21 1.64 2.34
C PHE A 61 -1.16 1.19 3.46
N ALA A 62 -1.12 1.85 4.63
CA ALA A 62 -2.07 1.61 5.72
C ALA A 62 -3.51 1.94 5.29
N GLY A 63 -3.69 3.03 4.54
CA GLY A 63 -4.98 3.39 3.94
C GLY A 63 -5.50 2.33 2.97
N LEU A 64 -4.61 1.79 2.13
CA LEU A 64 -4.95 0.70 1.22
C LEU A 64 -5.41 -0.55 1.97
N LEU A 65 -4.66 -0.97 2.99
CA LEU A 65 -5.03 -2.10 3.83
C LEU A 65 -6.41 -1.88 4.48
N ALA A 66 -6.64 -0.70 5.06
CA ALA A 66 -7.90 -0.36 5.70
C ALA A 66 -9.09 -0.39 4.72
N GLU A 67 -8.93 0.18 3.53
CA GLU A 67 -9.98 0.19 2.52
C GLU A 67 -10.20 -1.19 1.91
N ALA A 68 -9.16 -2.00 1.74
CA ALA A 68 -9.29 -3.37 1.24
C ALA A 68 -10.10 -4.22 2.22
N ARG A 69 -9.78 -4.15 3.53
CA ARG A 69 -10.54 -4.86 4.57
C ARG A 69 -12.02 -4.48 4.63
N LYS A 70 -12.34 -3.20 4.45
CA LYS A 70 -13.74 -2.72 4.39
C LYS A 70 -14.51 -3.27 3.18
N GLN A 71 -13.80 -3.63 2.12
CA GLN A 71 -14.36 -4.14 0.88
C GLN A 71 -14.31 -5.67 0.80
N SER A 72 -13.60 -6.32 1.72
CA SER A 72 -13.59 -7.78 1.87
C SER A 72 -14.87 -8.30 2.52
N ASP A 73 -15.19 -9.56 2.24
CA ASP A 73 -16.22 -10.30 2.98
C ASP A 73 -15.78 -10.58 4.42
N GLU A 74 -16.74 -10.69 5.34
CA GLU A 74 -16.49 -10.94 6.76
C GLU A 74 -15.77 -12.26 7.00
N GLY A 75 -14.70 -12.23 7.80
CA GLY A 75 -13.88 -13.41 8.12
C GLY A 75 -12.87 -13.79 7.05
N ASP A 76 -12.84 -13.04 5.95
CA ASP A 76 -11.84 -13.14 4.90
C ASP A 76 -11.22 -11.74 4.73
N GLU A 77 -10.70 -11.11 5.76
CA GLU A 77 -10.07 -9.79 5.62
C GLU A 77 -8.64 -9.89 5.07
N VAL A 78 -8.24 -8.95 4.22
CA VAL A 78 -6.85 -8.87 3.73
C VAL A 78 -5.88 -8.67 4.90
N ARG A 79 -4.90 -9.56 5.02
CA ARG A 79 -3.88 -9.48 6.07
C ARG A 79 -2.72 -8.59 5.63
N LEU A 80 -2.10 -7.91 6.61
CA LEU A 80 -0.92 -7.07 6.37
C LEU A 80 0.17 -7.83 5.60
N GLU A 81 0.46 -9.06 6.01
CA GLU A 81 1.49 -9.91 5.40
C GLU A 81 1.16 -10.34 3.96
N GLU A 82 -0.12 -10.45 3.61
CA GLU A 82 -0.54 -10.75 2.23
C GLU A 82 -0.35 -9.55 1.33
N LEU A 83 -0.66 -8.36 1.84
CA LEU A 83 -0.51 -7.11 1.12
C LEU A 83 0.96 -6.71 0.96
N ILE A 84 1.81 -6.92 1.99
CA ILE A 84 3.26 -6.70 1.88
C ILE A 84 3.84 -7.64 0.81
N ARG A 85 3.49 -8.93 0.81
CA ARG A 85 3.92 -9.86 -0.25
C ARG A 85 3.47 -9.41 -1.64
N GLY A 86 2.22 -8.94 -1.76
CA GLY A 86 1.69 -8.38 -3.00
C GLY A 86 2.40 -7.11 -3.45
N LEU A 87 2.80 -6.25 -2.52
CA LEU A 87 3.53 -5.01 -2.84
C LEU A 87 4.85 -5.29 -3.55
N ARG A 88 5.59 -6.36 -3.19
CA ARG A 88 6.82 -6.74 -3.92
C ARG A 88 6.56 -6.97 -5.40
N LEU A 89 5.41 -7.58 -5.74
CA LEU A 89 5.01 -7.81 -7.13
C LEU A 89 4.65 -6.50 -7.83
N ALA A 90 3.93 -5.60 -7.15
CA ALA A 90 3.61 -4.27 -7.67
C ALA A 90 4.87 -3.41 -7.90
N LEU A 91 5.93 -3.64 -7.13
CA LEU A 91 7.20 -2.91 -7.21
C LEU A 91 8.19 -3.47 -8.24
N HIS A 92 7.82 -4.47 -9.04
CA HIS A 92 8.74 -5.21 -9.93
C HIS A 92 9.51 -4.34 -10.94
N ARG A 93 9.02 -3.14 -11.27
CA ARG A 93 9.70 -2.18 -12.17
C ARG A 93 10.54 -1.13 -11.44
N SER A 94 10.51 -1.13 -10.11
CA SER A 94 11.24 -0.19 -9.26
C SER A 94 12.45 -0.85 -8.61
N ARG A 95 13.41 -0.04 -8.16
CA ARG A 95 14.54 -0.52 -7.34
C ARG A 95 14.06 -1.20 -6.05
N LEU A 96 12.94 -0.74 -5.50
CA LEU A 96 12.35 -1.28 -4.27
C LEU A 96 11.80 -2.70 -4.43
N GLY A 97 11.59 -3.19 -5.65
CA GLY A 97 11.19 -4.59 -5.90
C GLY A 97 12.35 -5.59 -5.79
N GLN A 98 13.59 -5.12 -5.74
CA GLN A 98 14.78 -5.96 -5.54
C GLN A 98 14.82 -6.45 -4.09
N GLU A 99 15.26 -7.69 -3.87
CA GLU A 99 15.15 -8.39 -2.58
C GLU A 99 15.75 -7.61 -1.40
N ASP A 100 16.99 -7.14 -1.55
CA ASP A 100 17.70 -6.41 -0.48
C ASP A 100 17.00 -5.08 -0.11
N GLU A 101 16.50 -4.36 -1.11
CA GLU A 101 15.80 -3.09 -0.91
C GLU A 101 14.39 -3.31 -0.36
N PHE A 102 13.72 -4.38 -0.82
CA PHE A 102 12.38 -4.72 -0.37
C PHE A 102 12.37 -5.14 1.10
N HIS A 103 13.42 -5.81 1.60
CA HIS A 103 13.53 -6.12 3.03
C HIS A 103 13.50 -4.87 3.92
N ALA A 104 14.09 -3.76 3.47
CA ALA A 104 14.01 -2.50 4.20
C ALA A 104 12.57 -1.93 4.20
N VAL A 105 11.87 -2.03 3.06
CA VAL A 105 10.46 -1.63 2.93
C VAL A 105 9.57 -2.47 3.84
N GLU A 106 9.68 -3.79 3.74
CA GLU A 106 8.94 -4.76 4.54
C GLU A 106 9.10 -4.52 6.04
N ARG A 107 10.34 -4.31 6.51
CA ARG A 107 10.61 -4.04 7.92
C ARG A 107 9.90 -2.79 8.41
N VAL A 108 9.98 -1.69 7.65
CA VAL A 108 9.34 -0.42 8.02
C VAL A 108 7.82 -0.56 8.02
N LEU A 109 7.24 -1.22 7.01
CA LEU A 109 5.80 -1.42 6.94
C LEU A 109 5.29 -2.27 8.13
N ARG A 110 6.01 -3.33 8.50
CA ARG A 110 5.64 -4.15 9.67
C ARG A 110 5.69 -3.38 10.98
N ASP A 111 6.64 -2.46 11.11
CA ASP A 111 6.83 -1.68 12.34
C ASP A 111 5.78 -0.56 12.47
N GLN A 112 5.54 0.18 11.38
CA GLN A 112 4.79 1.43 11.44
C GLN A 112 3.32 1.30 11.05
N VAL A 113 2.96 0.41 10.12
CA VAL A 113 1.56 0.25 9.69
C VAL A 113 0.63 -0.08 10.87
N PRO A 114 1.00 -0.95 11.85
CA PRO A 114 0.14 -1.23 13.00
C PRO A 114 -0.22 0.00 13.84
N GLU A 115 0.64 1.01 13.89
CA GLU A 115 0.38 2.25 14.65
C GLU A 115 -0.84 3.00 14.11
N HIS A 116 -1.12 2.90 12.81
CA HIS A 116 -2.32 3.46 12.18
C HIS A 116 -3.63 2.76 12.59
N PHE A 117 -3.53 1.58 13.24
CA PHE A 117 -4.65 0.80 13.73
C PHE A 117 -4.68 0.69 15.27
N GLY A 118 -3.93 1.56 15.96
CA GLY A 118 -3.83 1.54 17.42
C GLY A 118 -2.92 0.43 17.97
N GLY A 119 -1.96 -0.05 17.17
CA GLY A 119 -0.96 -1.05 17.58
C GLY A 119 -1.41 -2.50 17.47
N ARG A 120 -2.59 -2.78 16.90
CA ARG A 120 -3.09 -4.15 16.70
C ARG A 120 -2.61 -4.73 15.38
N THR A 121 -1.88 -5.84 15.47
CA THR A 121 -1.36 -6.62 14.33
C THR A 121 -2.21 -7.85 13.99
N ASP A 122 -3.23 -8.15 14.81
CA ASP A 122 -4.07 -9.36 14.79
C ASP A 122 -5.47 -9.17 14.17
N LEU A 123 -5.71 -8.04 13.52
CA LEU A 123 -6.88 -7.82 12.65
C LEU A 123 -6.53 -8.17 11.22
#